data_AF-A0A914MZ69-F1
#
_entry.id   AF-A0A914MZ69-F1
#
_cell.length_a   1.000
_cell.length_b   1.000
_cell.length_c   1.000
_cell.angle_alpha   90.00
_cell.angle_beta   90.00
_cell.angle_gamma   90.00
#
_symmetry.space_group_name_H-M   'P 1'
#
loop_
_entity.id
_entity.type
_entity.pdbx_description
1 polymer ?
#
loop_
_entity_poly.entity_id
_entity_poly.type
_entity_poly.pdbx_seq_one_letter_code
_entity_poly.pdbx_strand_id
1 'polypeptide(L)' 'MVVHSCFVEDGSGTEFQILTDEGCAIDRYLLDNLEYGPGPLQAQKEAHAFKFADRVVVNFQCSIRLDIRDGECPVMD' A
#
# COMPACT_ATOMS: atom_id res chain seq x y z
N MET A 1 -3.36 12.23 -4.25
CA MET A 1 -2.98 11.12 -3.34
C MET A 1 -2.86 9.87 -4.18
N VAL A 2 -1.74 9.18 -4.03
CA VAL A 2 -1.49 7.88 -4.64
C VAL A 2 -0.90 6.97 -3.57
N VAL A 3 -1.41 5.73 -3.47
CA VAL A 3 -0.72 4.70 -2.69
C VAL A 3 0.49 4.29 -3.51
N HIS A 4 1.69 4.62 -3.01
CA HIS A 4 2.93 4.45 -3.75
C HIS A 4 3.34 2.99 -3.75
N SER A 5 3.60 2.41 -2.57
CA SER A 5 4.07 1.04 -2.40
C SER A 5 3.48 0.46 -1.13
N CYS A 6 3.28 -0.85 -1.10
CA CYS A 6 2.83 -1.55 0.10
C CYS A 6 3.63 -2.84 0.27
N PHE A 7 3.78 -3.22 1.53
CA PHE A 7 4.51 -4.39 1.95
C PHE A 7 3.75 -5.15 3.03
N VAL A 8 4.02 -6.44 3.11
CA VAL A 8 3.55 -7.31 4.19
C VAL A 8 4.74 -7.87 4.97
N GLU A 9 4.62 -7.82 6.30
CA GLU A 9 5.64 -8.34 7.22
C GLU A 9 5.07 -9.43 8.12
N ASP A 10 5.88 -10.43 8.44
CA ASP A 10 5.53 -11.54 9.33
C ASP A 10 5.81 -11.31 10.82
N GLY A 11 6.26 -10.10 11.18
CA GLY A 11 6.64 -9.70 12.55
C GLY A 11 8.04 -10.15 12.98
N SER A 12 8.81 -10.79 12.09
CA SER A 12 10.23 -11.12 12.32
C SER A 12 11.19 -10.23 11.53
N GLY A 13 10.69 -9.15 10.92
CA GLY A 13 11.45 -8.28 10.03
C GLY A 13 11.58 -8.79 8.60
N THR A 14 10.91 -9.90 8.24
CA THR A 14 10.85 -10.35 6.84
C THR A 14 9.72 -9.63 6.13
N GLU A 15 10.05 -8.89 5.08
CA GLU A 15 9.13 -8.02 4.34
C GLU A 15 8.99 -8.48 2.89
N PHE A 16 7.76 -8.46 2.37
CA PHE A 16 7.47 -8.74 0.96
C PHE A 16 6.63 -7.62 0.36
N GLN A 17 7.06 -7.11 -0.79
CA GLN A 17 6.33 -6.09 -1.52
C GLN A 17 5.07 -6.68 -2.16
N ILE A 18 3.94 -6.00 -2.01
CA ILE A 18 2.64 -6.40 -2.60
C ILE A 18 2.10 -5.38 -3.59
N LEU A 19 2.49 -4.11 -3.47
CA LEU A 19 2.31 -3.10 -4.50
C LEU A 19 3.67 -2.52 -4.92
N THR A 20 3.91 -2.43 -6.23
CA THR A 20 5.08 -1.74 -6.83
C THR A 20 5.09 -0.27 -6.42
N ASP A 21 6.17 0.46 -6.68
CA ASP A 21 6.29 1.92 -6.44
C ASP A 21 5.35 2.77 -7.30
N GLU A 22 4.77 2.20 -8.36
CA GLU A 22 3.69 2.83 -9.12
C GLU A 22 2.29 2.50 -8.58
N GLY A 23 2.20 1.84 -7.42
CA GLY A 23 0.93 1.47 -6.79
C GLY A 23 0.20 0.30 -7.45
N CYS A 24 0.89 -0.49 -8.28
CA CYS A 24 0.32 -1.63 -8.98
C CYS A 24 0.56 -2.93 -8.23
N ALA A 25 -0.41 -3.85 -8.26
CA ALA A 25 -0.29 -5.16 -7.65
C ALA A 25 0.83 -5.99 -8.29
N ILE A 26 1.70 -6.57 -7.45
CA ILE A 26 2.74 -7.53 -7.88
C ILE A 26 2.13 -8.90 -8.16
N ASP A 27 1.25 -9.36 -7.28
CA ASP A 27 0.50 -10.61 -7.42
C ASP A 27 -0.99 -10.37 -7.20
N ARG A 28 -1.75 -10.41 -8.29
CA ARG A 28 -3.19 -10.14 -8.31
C ARG A 28 -4.04 -11.23 -7.66
N TYR A 29 -3.46 -12.40 -7.36
CA TYR A 29 -4.15 -13.44 -6.61
C TYR A 29 -4.21 -13.11 -5.11
N LEU A 30 -3.15 -12.49 -4.58
CA LEU A 30 -3.07 -12.09 -3.16
C LEU A 30 -3.76 -10.75 -2.91
N LEU A 31 -3.50 -9.76 -3.77
CA LEU A 31 -4.11 -8.44 -3.73
C LEU A 31 -4.14 -7.89 -5.14
N ASP A 32 -5.33 -7.65 -5.68
CA ASP A 32 -5.47 -7.03 -7.00
C ASP A 32 -5.28 -5.50 -6.91
N ASN A 33 -5.23 -4.81 -8.06
CA ASN A 33 -5.00 -3.37 -8.11
C ASN A 33 -6.03 -2.60 -7.26
N LEU A 34 -5.56 -1.56 -6.58
CA LEU A 34 -6.40 -0.71 -5.74
C LEU A 34 -7.46 0.04 -6.55
N GLU A 35 -8.65 0.15 -5.95
CA GLU A 35 -9.75 0.96 -6.46
C GLU A 35 -9.75 2.30 -5.73
N TYR A 36 -9.60 3.38 -6.50
CA TYR A 36 -9.66 4.74 -5.97
C TYR A 36 -11.11 5.20 -5.91
N GLY A 37 -11.51 5.67 -4.73
CA GLY A 37 -12.88 6.09 -4.46
C GLY A 37 -13.22 7.44 -5.10
N PRO A 38 -14.50 7.86 -5.02
CA PRO A 38 -14.93 9.15 -5.56
C PRO A 38 -14.35 10.35 -4.78
N GLY A 39 -13.86 10.13 -3.54
CA GLY A 39 -13.17 11.15 -2.74
C GLY A 39 -11.67 11.23 -3.04
N PRO A 40 -11.03 12.41 -2.92
CA PRO A 40 -9.64 12.62 -3.30
C PRO A 40 -8.59 11.90 -2.45
N LEU A 41 -8.99 11.37 -1.28
CA LEU A 41 -8.13 10.71 -0.30
C LEU A 41 -8.61 9.30 0.05
N GLN A 42 -9.21 8.59 -0.91
CA GLN A 42 -9.74 7.26 -0.70
C GLN A 42 -9.18 6.27 -1.73
N ALA A 43 -8.62 5.18 -1.23
CA ALA A 43 -8.23 4.01 -2.00
C ALA A 43 -8.54 2.76 -1.19
N GLN A 44 -9.03 1.71 -1.84
CA GLN A 44 -9.40 0.46 -1.19
C GLN A 44 -9.29 -0.73 -2.14
N LYS A 45 -9.20 -1.94 -1.57
CA LYS A 45 -9.39 -3.18 -2.31
C LYS A 45 -9.80 -4.28 -1.33
N GLU A 46 -10.69 -5.15 -1.77
CA GLU A 46 -11.00 -6.37 -1.03
C GLU A 46 -9.98 -7.45 -1.38
N ALA A 47 -9.46 -8.14 -0.36
CA ALA A 47 -8.51 -9.24 -0.53
C ALA A 47 -8.91 -10.41 0.35
N HIS A 48 -8.63 -11.63 -0.13
CA HIS A 48 -8.75 -12.82 0.70
C HIS A 48 -7.67 -12.81 1.78
N ALA A 49 -8.02 -13.19 3.01
CA ALA A 49 -7.04 -13.27 4.08
C ALA A 49 -5.94 -14.29 3.74
N PHE A 50 -4.69 -13.85 3.77
CA PHE A 50 -3.52 -14.69 3.55
C PHE A 50 -2.49 -14.45 4.65
N LYS A 51 -1.58 -15.42 4.83
CA LYS A 51 -0.47 -15.33 5.78
C LYS A 51 0.71 -16.16 5.32
N PHE A 52 1.87 -15.92 5.92
CA PHE A 52 3.04 -16.75 5.77
C PHE A 52 2.86 -18.10 6.48
N ALA A 53 3.49 -19.14 5.94
CA ALA A 53 3.53 -20.45 6.60
C ALA A 53 4.17 -20.31 7.99
N ASP A 54 3.62 -21.00 8.99
CA ASP A 54 4.10 -21.02 10.38
C ASP A 54 4.14 -19.68 11.12
N ARG A 55 3.56 -18.62 10.52
CA ARG A 55 3.40 -17.31 11.17
C ARG A 55 1.95 -17.12 11.60
N VAL A 56 1.78 -16.38 12.69
CA VAL A 56 0.46 -16.09 13.28
C VAL A 56 0.06 -14.62 13.10
N VAL A 57 1.01 -13.76 12.70
CA VAL A 57 0.80 -12.34 12.45
C VAL A 57 1.12 -12.04 10.99
N VAL A 58 0.35 -11.13 10.39
CA VAL A 58 0.67 -10.45 9.14
C VAL A 58 0.37 -8.97 9.35
N ASN A 59 1.37 -8.12 9.06
CA ASN A 59 1.24 -6.67 9.15
C ASN A 59 1.28 -6.09 7.75
N PHE A 60 0.41 -5.12 7.47
CA PHE A 60 0.39 -4.40 6.20
C PHE A 60 0.92 -2.99 6.42
N GLN A 61 1.90 -2.58 5.62
CA GLN A 61 2.48 -1.25 5.66
C GLN A 61 2.44 -0.64 4.26
N CYS A 62 1.90 0.57 4.15
CA CYS A 62 1.80 1.27 2.88
C CYS A 62 2.40 2.67 2.98
N SER A 63 3.15 3.06 1.95
CA SER A 63 3.60 4.43 1.74
C SER A 63 2.62 5.15 0.83
N ILE A 64 2.21 6.35 1.23
CA ILE A 64 1.25 7.16 0.50
C ILE A 64 1.94 8.45 0.08
N ARG A 65 1.76 8.83 -1.19
CA ARG A 65 2.15 10.13 -1.72
C ARG A 65 0.96 11.07 -1.69
N LEU A 66 1.11 12.21 -1.06
CA LEU A 66 0.11 13.28 -1.08
C LEU A 66 0.54 14.34 -2.09
N ASP A 67 -0.39 14.75 -2.93
CA ASP A 67 -0.20 15.83 -3.90
C ASP A 67 -0.98 17.04 -3.38
N ILE A 68 -0.35 18.22 -3.39
CA ILE A 68 -1.02 19.46 -2.98
C ILE A 68 -1.84 20.00 -4.14
N ARG A 69 -3.11 20.32 -3.88
CA ARG A 69 -3.91 21.17 -4.75
C ARG A 69 -4.01 22.55 -4.09
N ASP A 70 -3.56 23.58 -4.83
CA ASP A 70 -3.58 25.01 -4.48
C ASP A 70 -2.79 25.40 -3.21
N GLY A 71 -1.46 25.48 -3.34
CA GLY A 71 -0.51 25.99 -2.33
C GLY A 71 0.88 25.36 -2.50
N GLU A 72 1.95 26.16 -2.43
CA GLU A 72 3.33 25.65 -2.56
C GLU A 72 3.73 24.83 -1.31
N CYS A 73 4.41 23.69 -1.52
CA CYS A 73 5.15 23.00 -0.44
C CYS A 73 6.31 23.92 -0.01
N PRO A 74 6.38 24.40 1.25
CA PRO A 74 7.63 24.99 1.73
C PRO A 74 8.70 23.90 1.72
N VAL A 75 9.80 24.18 1.03
CA VAL A 75 10.99 23.34 1.02
C VAL A 75 11.52 23.31 2.45
N MET A 76 11.65 22.13 3.03
CA MET A 76 12.43 21.97 4.25
C MET A 76 13.91 21.97 3.83
N ASP A 77 14.60 23.08 4.10
CA ASP A 77 16.08 23.18 4.11
C ASP A 77 16.67 22.26 5.20
#